data_AF-A0A7V5S622-F1
#
_entry.id   AF-A0A7V5S622-F1
#
_cell.length_a   1.000
_cell.length_b   1.000
_cell.length_c   1.000
_cell.angle_alpha   90.00
_cell.angle_beta   90.00
_cell.angle_gamma   90.00
#
_symmetry.space_group_name_H-M   'P 1'
#
loop_
_entity.id
_entity.type
_entity.pdbx_description
1 polymer ?
#
loop_
_entity_poly.entity_id
_entity_poly.type
_entity_poly.pdbx_seq_one_letter_code
_entity_poly.pdbx_strand_id
1 'polypeptide(L)'
;MSLEFFLFLLFVALGGLPPPPAPAVSVVAPPPSPPGLPLPPKVRHFTVKDYYVFVTVVDGLRPDALQRAQTPNLDRLWQSGLYSWSAQTVLPSTTLPAIASLLSGVPPERHQILWNHWAPELGRISVPTIFKIAQGENISTVAFVSKRKLEHLFSPETPLFVINNGARNVIEEAIEYISEHRPRLVFLHLSDVDDAGHRYGWMTVRQLQAVERVDEALGLLLHSLEDLQILNKSVIIVTADHGGHGRIHGTDDPRDITIPWILWTPDIEIGRELTQPIRIYDTAATVLAALSLGIPPDWLGVPVWEAFPEATLQRERP
;
A
#
# COMPACT_ATOMS: atom_id res chain seq x y z
N MET A 1 13.87 -21.05 83.58
CA MET A 1 14.60 -19.95 84.24
C MET A 1 15.03 -18.99 83.14
N SER A 2 14.22 -17.98 82.81
CA SER A 2 14.24 -16.60 83.38
C SER A 2 15.54 -15.87 83.02
N LEU A 3 15.59 -14.65 82.49
CA LEU A 3 14.67 -13.52 82.61
C LEU A 3 14.96 -12.49 81.49
N GLU A 4 13.97 -11.65 81.28
CA GLU A 4 13.75 -10.62 80.27
C GLU A 4 14.72 -9.42 80.30
N PHE A 5 14.75 -8.66 79.19
CA PHE A 5 14.63 -7.20 79.29
C PHE A 5 13.87 -6.62 78.09
N PHE A 6 12.82 -5.88 78.45
CA PHE A 6 11.87 -5.11 77.65
C PHE A 6 12.52 -4.12 76.68
N LEU A 7 11.94 -3.95 75.48
CA LEU A 7 11.86 -2.62 74.86
C LEU A 7 10.48 -2.38 74.24
N PHE A 8 9.91 -1.27 74.67
CA PHE A 8 8.54 -0.79 74.51
C PHE A 8 8.15 -0.50 73.05
N LEU A 9 6.91 -0.85 72.72
CA LEU A 9 6.12 -0.29 71.62
C LEU A 9 5.93 1.23 71.79
N LEU A 10 6.26 1.99 70.75
CA LEU A 10 5.68 3.32 70.52
C LEU A 10 5.03 3.33 69.13
N PHE A 11 3.73 3.04 69.08
CA PHE A 11 2.89 3.28 67.91
C PHE A 11 2.71 4.81 67.76
N VAL A 12 3.45 5.41 66.84
CA VAL A 12 3.11 6.74 66.32
C VAL A 12 2.23 6.54 65.09
N ALA A 13 0.92 6.74 65.28
CA ALA A 13 -0.04 6.88 64.21
C ALA A 13 0.20 8.23 63.50
N LEU A 14 1.01 8.22 62.44
CA LEU A 14 1.00 9.29 61.45
C LEU A 14 0.01 8.90 60.36
N GLY A 15 -1.19 9.50 60.43
CA GLY A 15 -2.16 9.47 59.35
C GLY A 15 -1.56 10.09 58.09
N GLY A 16 -1.15 9.23 57.16
CA GLY A 16 -0.82 9.64 55.80
C GLY A 16 -2.10 10.08 55.11
N LEU A 17 -2.17 11.36 54.74
CA LEU A 17 -3.21 11.88 53.85
C LEU A 17 -3.20 11.09 52.53
N PRO A 18 -4.37 10.79 51.94
CA PRO A 18 -4.42 10.18 50.61
C PRO A 18 -3.74 11.12 49.59
N PRO A 19 -3.09 10.56 48.56
CA PRO A 19 -2.47 11.39 47.51
C PRO A 19 -3.52 12.27 46.84
N PRO A 20 -3.17 13.49 46.41
CA PRO A 20 -4.10 14.38 45.76
C PRO A 20 -4.64 13.75 44.47
N PRO A 21 -5.91 13.99 44.10
CA PRO A 21 -6.44 13.51 42.83
C PRO A 21 -5.61 14.09 41.68
N ALA A 22 -5.31 13.24 40.69
CA ALA A 22 -4.64 13.67 39.47
C ALA A 22 -5.44 14.83 38.82
N PRO A 23 -4.78 15.85 38.26
CA PRO A 23 -5.47 16.95 37.62
C PRO A 23 -6.36 16.40 36.50
N ALA A 24 -7.61 16.84 36.48
CA ALA A 24 -8.53 16.52 35.39
C ALA A 24 -7.92 17.03 34.08
N VAL A 25 -7.55 16.10 33.20
CA VAL A 25 -7.14 16.43 31.84
C VAL A 25 -8.39 16.96 31.13
N SER A 26 -8.44 18.27 30.92
CA SER A 26 -9.44 18.88 30.05
C SER A 26 -9.24 18.31 28.65
N VAL A 27 -10.17 17.46 28.23
CA VAL A 27 -10.25 16.98 26.85
C VAL A 27 -10.69 18.18 26.02
N VAL A 28 -9.72 18.88 25.45
CA VAL A 28 -9.97 19.92 24.44
C VAL A 28 -10.61 19.21 23.25
N ALA A 29 -11.82 19.65 22.87
CA ALA A 29 -12.49 19.14 21.69
C ALA A 29 -11.58 19.31 20.45
N PRO A 30 -11.54 18.32 19.54
CA PRO A 30 -10.72 18.44 18.33
C PRO A 30 -11.15 19.69 17.54
N PRO A 31 -10.21 20.37 16.87
CA PRO A 31 -10.55 21.53 16.05
C PRO A 31 -11.57 21.12 14.98
N PRO A 32 -12.46 22.05 14.56
CA PRO A 32 -13.41 21.77 13.49
C PRO A 32 -12.66 21.34 12.22
N SER A 33 -13.21 20.33 11.53
CA SER A 33 -12.69 19.88 10.24
C SER A 33 -12.53 21.07 9.30
N PRO A 34 -11.42 21.17 8.55
CA PRO A 34 -11.25 22.25 7.58
C PRO A 34 -12.42 22.24 6.58
N PRO A 35 -12.82 23.41 6.05
CA PRO A 35 -13.83 23.49 5.01
C PRO A 35 -13.49 22.55 3.86
N GLY A 36 -14.50 21.87 3.31
CA GLY A 36 -14.34 20.92 2.22
C GLY A 36 -13.44 21.49 1.13
N LEU A 37 -12.42 20.72 0.76
CA LEU A 37 -11.41 21.14 -0.20
C LEU A 37 -12.09 21.70 -1.46
N PRO A 38 -11.62 22.84 -2.01
CA PRO A 38 -12.11 23.32 -3.29
C PRO A 38 -11.95 22.23 -4.35
N LEU A 39 -12.87 22.19 -5.32
CA LEU A 39 -12.78 21.27 -6.45
C LEU A 39 -11.35 21.35 -7.02
N PRO A 40 -10.70 20.19 -7.27
CA PRO A 40 -9.33 20.17 -7.73
C PRO A 40 -9.21 20.99 -9.04
N PRO A 41 -8.03 21.59 -9.30
CA PRO A 41 -7.81 22.32 -10.54
C PRO A 41 -7.98 21.38 -11.73
N LYS A 42 -8.30 21.95 -12.91
CA LYS A 42 -8.64 21.25 -14.16
C LYS A 42 -7.88 19.94 -14.34
N VAL A 43 -8.63 18.84 -14.35
CA VAL A 43 -8.11 17.48 -14.41
C VAL A 43 -7.80 17.11 -15.87
N ARG A 44 -6.65 16.47 -16.14
CA ARG A 44 -6.28 16.10 -17.52
C ARG A 44 -6.78 14.71 -17.86
N HIS A 45 -7.80 14.61 -18.72
CA HIS A 45 -8.37 13.34 -19.16
C HIS A 45 -7.62 12.74 -20.37
N PHE A 46 -7.55 11.42 -20.40
CA PHE A 46 -6.93 10.63 -21.46
C PHE A 46 -7.86 9.50 -21.88
N THR A 47 -7.74 9.02 -23.12
CA THR A 47 -8.43 7.80 -23.56
C THR A 47 -7.42 6.70 -23.81
N VAL A 48 -7.61 5.57 -23.13
CA VAL A 48 -6.94 4.29 -23.34
C VAL A 48 -8.00 3.19 -23.49
N LYS A 49 -7.59 1.93 -23.70
CA LYS A 49 -8.54 0.80 -23.69
C LYS A 49 -9.21 0.67 -22.32
N ASP A 50 -10.43 0.15 -22.31
CA ASP A 50 -11.24 0.03 -21.11
C ASP A 50 -10.77 -1.12 -20.21
N TYR A 51 -9.66 -0.91 -19.49
CA TYR A 51 -9.01 -1.96 -18.70
C TYR A 51 -9.67 -2.19 -17.33
N TYR A 52 -9.52 -3.41 -16.82
CA TYR A 52 -9.48 -3.72 -15.40
C TYR A 52 -8.08 -3.45 -14.87
N VAL A 53 -7.94 -2.81 -13.71
CA VAL A 53 -6.64 -2.44 -13.15
C VAL A 53 -6.42 -3.13 -11.81
N PHE A 54 -5.36 -3.91 -11.73
CA PHE A 54 -4.95 -4.65 -10.54
C PHE A 54 -3.64 -4.07 -10.03
N VAL A 55 -3.62 -3.61 -8.78
CA VAL A 55 -2.42 -3.09 -8.11
C VAL A 55 -2.09 -4.01 -6.95
N THR A 56 -1.00 -4.76 -7.09
CA THR A 56 -0.53 -5.71 -6.08
C THR A 56 0.73 -5.18 -5.43
N VAL A 57 0.66 -4.95 -4.12
CA VAL A 57 1.78 -4.55 -3.27
C VAL A 57 2.25 -5.77 -2.49
N VAL A 58 3.49 -6.20 -2.76
CA VAL A 58 4.20 -7.21 -1.96
C VAL A 58 5.04 -6.48 -0.92
N ASP A 59 4.51 -6.38 0.30
CA ASP A 59 5.09 -5.59 1.40
C ASP A 59 6.52 -6.07 1.70
N GLY A 60 7.48 -5.13 1.75
CA GLY A 60 8.88 -5.43 2.07
C GLY A 60 9.69 -6.17 0.99
N LEU A 61 9.16 -6.31 -0.24
CA LEU A 61 9.86 -7.00 -1.33
C LEU A 61 11.00 -6.14 -1.92
N ARG A 62 12.22 -6.70 -1.91
CA ARG A 62 13.38 -6.12 -2.60
C ARG A 62 13.50 -6.65 -4.04
N PRO A 63 13.99 -5.83 -5.00
CA PRO A 63 14.24 -6.30 -6.37
C PRO A 63 15.18 -7.51 -6.44
N ASP A 64 16.25 -7.52 -5.64
CA ASP A 64 17.25 -8.59 -5.66
C ASP A 64 16.76 -9.91 -5.04
N ALA A 65 15.59 -9.92 -4.38
CA ALA A 65 14.94 -11.15 -3.96
C ALA A 65 14.39 -11.95 -5.16
N LEU A 66 13.94 -11.26 -6.22
CA LEU A 66 13.38 -11.90 -7.42
C LEU A 66 14.44 -12.63 -8.24
N GLN A 67 15.71 -12.29 -8.08
CA GLN A 67 16.83 -13.03 -8.71
C GLN A 67 17.21 -14.30 -7.93
N ARG A 68 16.72 -14.45 -6.69
CA ARG A 68 17.15 -15.50 -5.75
C ARG A 68 16.02 -16.47 -5.36
N ALA A 69 14.78 -16.01 -5.42
CA ALA A 69 13.59 -16.82 -5.22
C ALA A 69 13.14 -17.44 -6.56
N GLN A 70 12.38 -18.54 -6.49
CA GLN A 70 11.70 -19.08 -7.67
C GLN A 70 10.35 -18.39 -7.85
N THR A 71 10.25 -17.48 -8.82
CA THR A 71 9.06 -16.64 -9.03
C THR A 71 8.52 -16.70 -10.46
N PRO A 72 8.12 -17.87 -10.97
CA PRO A 72 7.72 -18.04 -12.37
C PRO A 72 6.53 -17.16 -12.80
N ASN A 73 5.64 -16.79 -11.89
CA ASN A 73 4.48 -15.95 -12.23
C ASN A 73 4.87 -14.48 -12.38
N LEU A 74 5.67 -13.95 -11.45
CA LEU A 74 6.27 -12.62 -11.57
C LEU A 74 7.21 -12.56 -12.76
N ASP A 75 7.96 -13.65 -13.03
CA ASP A 75 8.87 -13.76 -14.16
C ASP A 75 8.16 -13.56 -15.48
N ARG A 76 7.04 -14.26 -15.65
CA ARG A 76 6.18 -14.10 -16.82
C ARG A 76 5.67 -12.66 -16.98
N LEU A 77 5.29 -11.98 -15.89
CA LEU A 77 4.81 -10.60 -15.95
C LEU A 77 5.90 -9.64 -16.41
N TRP A 78 7.11 -9.71 -15.88
CA TRP A 78 8.18 -8.76 -16.30
C TRP A 78 8.79 -9.12 -17.66
N GLN A 79 8.85 -10.42 -18.03
CA GLN A 79 9.34 -10.86 -19.35
C GLN A 79 8.41 -10.47 -20.50
N SER A 80 7.15 -10.16 -20.21
CA SER A 80 6.15 -9.67 -21.17
C SER A 80 5.53 -8.34 -20.73
N GLY A 81 6.27 -7.54 -19.96
CA GLY A 81 5.78 -6.28 -19.37
C GLY A 81 6.84 -5.18 -19.35
N LEU A 82 6.48 -4.03 -18.78
CA LEU A 82 7.47 -3.00 -18.42
C LEU A 82 7.92 -3.24 -16.99
N TYR A 83 9.19 -3.04 -16.70
CA TYR A 83 9.67 -3.18 -15.33
C TYR A 83 10.78 -2.19 -15.00
N SER A 84 10.98 -1.93 -13.71
CA SER A 84 12.14 -1.24 -13.17
C SER A 84 12.60 -1.96 -11.90
N TRP A 85 13.89 -2.34 -11.86
CA TRP A 85 14.52 -2.89 -10.66
C TRP A 85 15.08 -1.83 -9.72
N SER A 86 14.99 -0.57 -10.12
CA SER A 86 15.57 0.57 -9.40
C SER A 86 14.52 1.61 -9.00
N ALA A 87 13.23 1.26 -9.03
CA ALA A 87 12.17 2.15 -8.59
C ALA A 87 12.36 2.52 -7.12
N GLN A 88 11.96 3.73 -6.74
CA GLN A 88 12.24 4.31 -5.43
C GLN A 88 10.94 4.60 -4.67
N THR A 89 10.90 4.17 -3.41
CA THR A 89 9.83 4.57 -2.49
C THR A 89 10.08 5.96 -1.88
N VAL A 90 9.22 6.35 -0.94
CA VAL A 90 9.30 7.60 -0.18
C VAL A 90 9.95 7.39 1.19
N LEU A 91 10.34 8.49 1.83
CA LEU A 91 10.77 8.48 3.23
C LEU A 91 9.67 9.01 4.15
N PRO A 92 9.47 8.43 5.34
CA PRO A 92 10.11 7.20 5.83
C PRO A 92 9.62 5.97 5.05
N SER A 93 10.53 5.04 4.71
CA SER A 93 10.26 3.84 3.90
C SER A 93 9.50 2.78 4.69
N THR A 94 8.29 3.13 5.08
CA THR A 94 7.41 2.36 5.95
C THR A 94 6.05 2.21 5.30
N THR A 95 5.40 1.08 5.55
CA THR A 95 4.18 0.64 4.85
C THR A 95 3.12 1.71 4.68
N LEU A 96 2.65 2.33 5.77
CA LEU A 96 1.48 3.21 5.72
C LEU A 96 1.77 4.52 4.95
N PRO A 97 2.88 5.25 5.20
CA PRO A 97 3.27 6.40 4.39
C PRO A 97 3.56 6.06 2.92
N ALA A 98 4.22 4.93 2.64
CA ALA A 98 4.55 4.52 1.29
C ALA A 98 3.30 4.18 0.46
N ILE A 99 2.36 3.43 1.04
CA ILE A 99 1.11 3.10 0.34
C ILE A 99 0.20 4.34 0.23
N ALA A 100 0.22 5.26 1.21
CA ALA A 100 -0.43 6.55 1.05
C ALA A 100 0.08 7.30 -0.19
N SER A 101 1.40 7.33 -0.40
CA SER A 101 2.00 7.93 -1.60
C SER A 101 1.63 7.18 -2.88
N LEU A 102 1.65 5.84 -2.85
CA LEU A 102 1.24 4.98 -3.96
C LEU A 102 -0.20 5.25 -4.41
N LEU A 103 -1.11 5.47 -3.46
CA LEU A 103 -2.54 5.67 -3.75
C LEU A 103 -2.89 7.13 -4.06
N SER A 104 -2.09 8.11 -3.63
CA SER A 104 -2.42 9.54 -3.74
C SER A 104 -1.54 10.33 -4.71
N GLY A 105 -0.52 9.73 -5.31
CA GLY A 105 0.33 10.40 -6.31
C GLY A 105 1.19 11.54 -5.75
N VAL A 106 1.26 11.68 -4.43
CA VAL A 106 2.00 12.74 -3.74
C VAL A 106 2.82 12.16 -2.57
N PRO A 107 3.93 12.80 -2.16
CA PRO A 107 4.79 12.28 -1.09
C PRO A 107 4.24 12.61 0.31
N PRO A 108 4.88 12.11 1.39
CA PRO A 108 4.41 12.29 2.77
C PRO A 108 4.24 13.74 3.22
N GLU A 109 5.05 14.67 2.71
CA GLU A 109 4.92 16.10 3.00
C GLU A 109 3.64 16.72 2.43
N ARG A 110 2.94 16.01 1.52
CA ARG A 110 1.66 16.43 0.96
C ARG A 110 0.48 15.69 1.59
N HIS A 111 0.55 14.37 1.69
CA HIS A 111 -0.58 13.58 2.22
C HIS A 111 -0.64 13.51 3.75
N GLN A 112 0.41 13.92 4.46
CA GLN A 112 0.46 14.05 5.93
C GLN A 112 0.28 12.75 6.74
N ILE A 113 0.11 11.59 6.08
CA ILE A 113 0.29 10.27 6.70
C ILE A 113 1.77 10.03 7.05
N LEU A 114 2.16 10.34 8.28
CA LEU A 114 3.54 10.27 8.79
C LEU A 114 3.77 9.18 9.86
N TRP A 115 2.75 8.37 10.15
CA TRP A 115 2.80 7.30 11.15
C TRP A 115 2.69 5.93 10.48
N ASN A 116 3.12 4.87 11.17
CA ASN A 116 3.09 3.49 10.64
C ASN A 116 2.45 2.45 11.59
N HIS A 117 1.85 2.90 12.68
CA HIS A 117 1.07 2.05 13.59
C HIS A 117 -0.43 2.27 13.36
N TRP A 118 -1.27 1.43 13.96
CA TRP A 118 -2.71 1.68 14.00
C TRP A 118 -3.01 2.84 14.95
N ALA A 119 -3.61 3.92 14.44
CA ALA A 119 -3.84 5.16 15.19
C ALA A 119 -5.17 5.81 14.77
N PRO A 120 -6.33 5.19 15.08
CA PRO A 120 -7.66 5.63 14.61
C PRO A 120 -7.96 7.10 14.93
N GLU A 121 -7.40 7.63 16.02
CA GLU A 121 -7.48 9.03 16.43
C GLU A 121 -6.86 10.03 15.44
N LEU A 122 -5.91 9.59 14.60
CA LEU A 122 -5.28 10.42 13.57
C LEU A 122 -6.14 10.53 12.29
N GLY A 123 -7.26 9.81 12.22
CA GLY A 123 -8.20 9.91 11.11
C GLY A 123 -7.71 9.22 9.84
N ARG A 124 -8.21 9.66 8.68
CA ARG A 124 -7.90 9.07 7.37
C ARG A 124 -7.12 10.05 6.50
N ILE A 125 -6.51 9.53 5.44
CA ILE A 125 -5.91 10.35 4.39
C ILE A 125 -6.92 11.38 3.87
N SER A 126 -6.50 12.63 3.77
CA SER A 126 -7.36 13.76 3.40
C SER A 126 -7.20 14.19 1.94
N VAL A 127 -6.08 13.85 1.31
CA VAL A 127 -5.85 14.10 -0.11
C VAL A 127 -6.57 13.06 -0.97
N PRO A 128 -6.99 13.39 -2.21
CA PRO A 128 -7.60 12.43 -3.12
C PRO A 128 -6.69 11.23 -3.38
N THR A 129 -7.28 10.04 -3.38
CA THR A 129 -6.63 8.78 -3.80
C THR A 129 -7.21 8.30 -5.12
N ILE A 130 -6.53 7.36 -5.78
CA ILE A 130 -7.06 6.67 -6.97
C ILE A 130 -8.45 6.07 -6.72
N PHE A 131 -8.74 5.61 -5.50
CA PHE A 131 -10.06 5.10 -5.10
C PHE A 131 -11.11 6.19 -5.09
N LYS A 132 -10.83 7.32 -4.42
CA LYS A 132 -11.77 8.44 -4.34
C LYS A 132 -12.09 9.00 -5.73
N ILE A 133 -11.08 9.10 -6.60
CA ILE A 133 -11.22 9.60 -7.97
C ILE A 133 -12.04 8.61 -8.81
N ALA A 134 -11.69 7.32 -8.80
CA ALA A 134 -12.42 6.30 -9.55
C ALA A 134 -13.90 6.21 -9.11
N GLN A 135 -14.18 6.20 -7.80
CA GLN A 135 -15.55 6.18 -7.27
C GLN A 135 -16.34 7.42 -7.66
N GLY A 136 -15.70 8.59 -7.74
CA GLY A 136 -16.33 9.83 -8.21
C GLY A 136 -16.85 9.75 -9.65
N GLU A 137 -16.22 8.91 -10.47
CA GLU A 137 -16.60 8.60 -11.85
C GLU A 137 -17.43 7.30 -11.96
N ASN A 138 -17.99 6.82 -10.84
CA ASN A 138 -18.78 5.58 -10.75
C ASN A 138 -18.04 4.30 -11.20
N ILE A 139 -16.71 4.29 -11.13
CA ILE A 139 -15.91 3.09 -11.38
C ILE A 139 -15.94 2.22 -10.11
N SER A 140 -16.27 0.94 -10.29
CA SER A 140 -16.29 -0.05 -9.20
C SER A 140 -14.87 -0.32 -8.69
N THR A 141 -14.71 -0.30 -7.37
CA THR A 141 -13.40 -0.44 -6.71
C THR A 141 -13.48 -1.40 -5.53
N VAL A 142 -12.39 -2.07 -5.21
CA VAL A 142 -12.25 -2.91 -4.00
C VAL A 142 -10.79 -2.95 -3.54
N ALA A 143 -10.57 -3.09 -2.24
CA ALA A 143 -9.24 -3.29 -1.66
C ALA A 143 -9.21 -4.48 -0.70
N PHE A 144 -8.15 -5.27 -0.79
CA PHE A 144 -7.83 -6.37 0.14
C PHE A 144 -6.48 -6.10 0.77
N VAL A 145 -6.44 -5.99 2.10
CA VAL A 145 -5.24 -5.60 2.82
C VAL A 145 -4.90 -6.53 3.97
N SER A 146 -3.61 -6.85 4.11
CA SER A 146 -3.12 -7.73 5.19
C SER A 146 -2.84 -7.01 6.51
N LYS A 147 -2.76 -5.67 6.50
CA LYS A 147 -2.42 -4.86 7.69
C LYS A 147 -3.55 -3.86 7.99
N ARG A 148 -4.16 -3.98 9.17
CA ARG A 148 -5.28 -3.14 9.64
C ARG A 148 -5.03 -1.63 9.52
N LYS A 149 -3.79 -1.19 9.75
CA LYS A 149 -3.41 0.23 9.60
C LYS A 149 -3.71 0.83 8.23
N LEU A 150 -3.83 0.02 7.18
CA LEU A 150 -4.16 0.51 5.83
C LEU A 150 -5.60 0.98 5.70
N GLU A 151 -6.50 0.67 6.65
CA GLU A 151 -7.84 1.28 6.73
C GLU A 151 -7.81 2.82 6.75
N HIS A 152 -6.70 3.42 7.20
CA HIS A 152 -6.49 4.88 7.17
C HIS A 152 -6.50 5.47 5.75
N LEU A 153 -6.29 4.65 4.72
CA LEU A 153 -6.13 5.11 3.33
C LEU A 153 -7.41 5.01 2.49
N PHE A 154 -8.46 4.39 3.04
CA PHE A 154 -9.70 4.13 2.33
C PHE A 154 -10.87 4.84 3.00
N SER A 155 -11.74 5.41 2.18
CA SER A 155 -13.00 5.98 2.64
C SER A 155 -13.94 4.87 3.13
N PRO A 156 -14.84 5.13 4.10
CA PRO A 156 -15.76 4.12 4.63
C PRO A 156 -16.66 3.45 3.58
N GLU A 157 -16.89 4.10 2.45
CA GLU A 157 -17.71 3.59 1.34
C GLU A 157 -16.94 2.63 0.42
N THR A 158 -15.61 2.55 0.54
CA THR A 158 -14.80 1.62 -0.26
C THR A 158 -14.99 0.20 0.28
N PRO A 159 -15.38 -0.79 -0.56
CA PRO A 159 -15.32 -2.19 -0.19
C PRO A 159 -13.88 -2.56 0.21
N LEU A 160 -13.67 -2.84 1.49
CA LEU A 160 -12.35 -3.08 2.08
C LEU A 160 -12.39 -4.35 2.93
N PHE A 161 -11.52 -5.29 2.59
CA PHE A 161 -11.35 -6.55 3.28
C PHE A 161 -9.99 -6.56 3.98
N VAL A 162 -10.00 -6.70 5.32
CA VAL A 162 -8.77 -6.78 6.12
C VAL A 162 -8.51 -8.23 6.50
N ILE A 163 -7.52 -8.85 5.86
CA ILE A 163 -7.27 -10.30 5.93
C ILE A 163 -5.84 -10.55 6.39
N ASN A 164 -5.65 -10.81 7.67
CA ASN A 164 -4.33 -11.10 8.25
C ASN A 164 -4.09 -12.62 8.34
N ASN A 165 -4.03 -13.28 7.17
CA ASN A 165 -3.84 -14.73 7.10
C ASN A 165 -3.00 -15.18 5.89
N GLY A 166 -2.07 -14.33 5.45
CA GLY A 166 -1.14 -14.61 4.35
C GLY A 166 -1.72 -14.43 2.95
N ALA A 167 -0.81 -14.36 1.98
CA ALA A 167 -1.11 -13.96 0.60
C ALA A 167 -2.14 -14.85 -0.08
N ARG A 168 -2.10 -16.16 0.18
CA ARG A 168 -3.05 -17.11 -0.42
C ARG A 168 -4.50 -16.77 -0.06
N ASN A 169 -4.77 -16.52 1.22
CA ASN A 169 -6.13 -16.19 1.68
C ASN A 169 -6.60 -14.83 1.15
N VAL A 170 -5.70 -13.85 1.06
CA VAL A 170 -6.01 -12.54 0.44
C VAL A 170 -6.42 -12.73 -1.02
N ILE A 171 -5.68 -13.55 -1.78
CA ILE A 171 -5.96 -13.81 -3.18
C ILE A 171 -7.24 -14.64 -3.38
N GLU A 172 -7.48 -15.65 -2.56
CA GLU A 172 -8.70 -16.48 -2.64
C GLU A 172 -9.96 -15.63 -2.39
N GLU A 173 -9.96 -14.75 -1.38
CA GLU A 173 -11.07 -13.80 -1.15
C GLU A 173 -11.23 -12.82 -2.32
N ALA A 174 -10.11 -12.31 -2.85
CA ALA A 174 -10.16 -11.41 -3.99
C ALA A 174 -10.77 -12.10 -5.22
N ILE A 175 -10.38 -13.34 -5.51
CA ILE A 175 -10.91 -14.14 -6.63
C ILE A 175 -12.44 -14.31 -6.49
N GLU A 176 -12.93 -14.63 -5.29
CA GLU A 176 -14.36 -14.77 -5.03
C GLU A 176 -15.11 -13.46 -5.33
N TYR A 177 -14.63 -12.35 -4.76
CA TYR A 177 -15.24 -11.04 -4.99
C TYR A 177 -15.19 -10.60 -6.46
N ILE A 178 -14.04 -10.79 -7.13
CA ILE A 178 -13.84 -10.42 -8.54
C ILE A 178 -14.78 -11.22 -9.44
N SER A 179 -14.95 -12.52 -9.16
CA SER A 179 -15.80 -13.40 -9.97
C SER A 179 -17.25 -12.92 -10.01
N GLU A 180 -17.75 -12.41 -8.89
CA GLU A 180 -19.12 -11.91 -8.74
C GLU A 180 -19.27 -10.45 -9.21
N HIS A 181 -18.38 -9.55 -8.77
CA HIS A 181 -18.61 -8.11 -8.88
C HIS A 181 -17.86 -7.45 -10.04
N ARG A 182 -16.83 -8.11 -10.61
CA ARG A 182 -15.98 -7.59 -11.69
C ARG A 182 -15.55 -6.12 -11.47
N PRO A 183 -14.97 -5.78 -10.30
CA PRO A 183 -14.52 -4.42 -10.00
C PRO A 183 -13.43 -3.98 -10.98
N ARG A 184 -13.47 -2.72 -11.40
CA ARG A 184 -12.53 -2.16 -12.38
C ARG A 184 -11.20 -1.72 -11.79
N LEU A 185 -11.15 -1.40 -10.50
CA LEU A 185 -9.93 -1.13 -9.76
C LEU A 185 -9.84 -2.06 -8.54
N VAL A 186 -8.80 -2.89 -8.50
CA VAL A 186 -8.53 -3.84 -7.42
C VAL A 186 -7.18 -3.54 -6.81
N PHE A 187 -7.13 -3.34 -5.49
CA PHE A 187 -5.89 -3.22 -4.73
C PHE A 187 -5.69 -4.44 -3.84
N LEU A 188 -4.48 -5.01 -3.89
CA LEU A 188 -4.08 -6.20 -3.15
C LEU A 188 -2.81 -5.86 -2.36
N HIS A 189 -2.82 -6.09 -1.05
CA HIS A 189 -1.64 -5.91 -0.21
C HIS A 189 -1.32 -7.21 0.53
N LEU A 190 -0.13 -7.75 0.27
CA LEU A 190 0.34 -9.05 0.74
C LEU A 190 1.52 -8.84 1.71
N SER A 191 1.34 -9.18 3.00
CA SER A 191 2.34 -8.86 4.05
C SER A 191 3.43 -9.91 4.25
N ASP A 192 3.32 -11.08 3.63
CA ASP A 192 4.12 -12.27 3.95
C ASP A 192 5.64 -12.04 3.90
N VAL A 193 6.11 -11.23 2.95
CA VAL A 193 7.54 -10.99 2.71
C VAL A 193 8.13 -10.09 3.80
N ASP A 194 7.45 -9.00 4.15
CA ASP A 194 7.81 -8.13 5.27
C ASP A 194 7.71 -8.87 6.62
N ASP A 195 6.62 -9.62 6.86
CA ASP A 195 6.45 -10.40 8.08
C ASP A 195 7.60 -11.41 8.27
N ALA A 196 8.01 -12.09 7.19
CA ALA A 196 9.17 -12.96 7.20
C ALA A 196 10.49 -12.20 7.35
N GLY A 197 10.61 -11.01 6.75
CA GLY A 197 11.75 -10.10 6.92
C GLY A 197 11.95 -9.71 8.38
N HIS A 198 10.91 -9.25 9.06
CA HIS A 198 10.95 -8.94 10.48
C HIS A 198 11.23 -10.16 11.35
N ARG A 199 10.68 -11.34 11.00
CA ARG A 199 10.79 -12.55 11.82
C ARG A 199 12.10 -13.32 11.65
N TYR A 200 12.71 -13.31 10.47
CA TYR A 200 13.87 -14.13 10.15
C TYR A 200 15.03 -13.33 9.58
N GLY A 201 14.73 -12.20 8.95
CA GLY A 201 15.68 -11.31 8.31
C GLY A 201 15.49 -11.28 6.80
N TRP A 202 15.65 -10.09 6.21
CA TRP A 202 15.63 -9.90 4.76
C TRP A 202 16.72 -10.74 4.10
N MET A 203 16.40 -11.32 2.94
CA MET A 203 17.31 -12.12 2.12
C MET A 203 17.77 -13.44 2.74
N THR A 204 17.15 -13.88 3.84
CA THR A 204 17.29 -15.23 4.38
C THR A 204 16.46 -16.22 3.58
N VAL A 205 16.82 -17.51 3.63
CA VAL A 205 16.06 -18.58 2.94
C VAL A 205 14.58 -18.56 3.32
N ARG A 206 14.24 -18.28 4.59
CA ARG A 206 12.83 -18.23 5.04
C ARG A 206 12.06 -17.05 4.47
N GLN A 207 12.72 -15.91 4.25
CA GLN A 207 12.09 -14.75 3.62
C GLN A 207 11.96 -14.95 2.10
N LEU A 208 12.96 -15.56 1.44
CA LEU A 208 12.84 -15.95 0.02
C LEU A 208 11.69 -16.96 -0.21
N GLN A 209 11.51 -17.93 0.69
CA GLN A 209 10.35 -18.82 0.64
C GLN A 209 9.01 -18.09 0.80
N ALA A 210 8.99 -16.92 1.47
CA ALA A 210 7.78 -16.09 1.51
C ALA A 210 7.51 -15.41 0.16
N VAL A 211 8.57 -14.99 -0.54
CA VAL A 211 8.47 -14.47 -1.92
C VAL A 211 7.90 -15.55 -2.85
N GLU A 212 8.39 -16.79 -2.76
CA GLU A 212 7.89 -17.93 -3.55
C GLU A 212 6.40 -18.22 -3.28
N ARG A 213 5.96 -18.17 -2.01
CA ARG A 213 4.53 -18.32 -1.67
C ARG A 213 3.65 -17.20 -2.22
N VAL A 214 4.16 -15.96 -2.20
CA VAL A 214 3.45 -14.82 -2.82
C VAL A 214 3.33 -15.02 -4.33
N ASP A 215 4.40 -15.49 -4.98
CA ASP A 215 4.38 -15.79 -6.42
C ASP A 215 3.36 -16.88 -6.76
N GLU A 216 3.30 -17.97 -5.98
CA GLU A 216 2.28 -19.02 -6.15
C GLU A 216 0.86 -18.45 -6.01
N ALA A 217 0.62 -17.61 -5.00
CA ALA A 217 -0.67 -16.97 -4.79
C ALA A 217 -1.04 -16.04 -5.96
N LEU A 218 -0.09 -15.24 -6.44
CA LEU A 218 -0.29 -14.40 -7.63
C LEU A 218 -0.62 -15.26 -8.86
N GLY A 219 0.00 -16.43 -9.00
CA GLY A 219 -0.34 -17.42 -10.01
C GLY A 219 -1.83 -17.77 -9.99
N LEU A 220 -2.42 -18.03 -8.81
CA LEU A 220 -3.85 -18.32 -8.68
C LEU A 220 -4.73 -17.17 -9.20
N LEU A 221 -4.37 -15.92 -8.88
CA LEU A 221 -5.08 -14.76 -9.39
C LEU A 221 -5.02 -14.70 -10.92
N LEU A 222 -3.83 -14.82 -11.50
CA LEU A 222 -3.65 -14.74 -12.96
C LEU A 222 -4.47 -15.80 -13.69
N HIS A 223 -4.46 -17.06 -13.23
CA HIS A 223 -5.28 -18.13 -13.81
C HIS A 223 -6.78 -17.83 -13.67
N SER A 224 -7.23 -17.32 -12.52
CA SER A 224 -8.64 -16.94 -12.35
C SER A 224 -9.06 -15.79 -13.28
N LEU A 225 -8.19 -14.80 -13.51
CA LEU A 225 -8.46 -13.72 -14.46
C LEU A 225 -8.53 -14.22 -15.91
N GLU A 226 -7.75 -15.24 -16.27
CA GLU A 226 -7.84 -15.93 -17.57
C GLU A 226 -9.18 -16.66 -17.71
N ASP A 227 -9.57 -17.46 -16.72
CA ASP A 227 -10.83 -18.20 -16.71
C ASP A 227 -12.05 -17.27 -16.80
N LEU A 228 -11.98 -16.11 -16.12
CA LEU A 228 -13.00 -15.06 -16.17
C LEU A 228 -13.00 -14.26 -17.48
N GLN A 229 -12.06 -14.51 -18.39
CA GLN A 229 -11.86 -13.82 -19.66
C GLN A 229 -11.67 -12.29 -19.51
N ILE A 230 -10.98 -11.89 -18.44
CA ILE A 230 -10.65 -10.48 -18.19
C ILE A 230 -9.15 -10.21 -18.20
N LEU A 231 -8.28 -11.22 -18.10
CA LEU A 231 -6.83 -11.00 -18.16
C LEU A 231 -6.41 -10.25 -19.43
N ASN A 232 -6.99 -10.58 -20.59
CA ASN A 232 -6.75 -9.89 -21.87
C ASN A 232 -7.35 -8.48 -21.96
N LYS A 233 -7.91 -7.97 -20.87
CA LYS A 233 -8.41 -6.61 -20.70
C LYS A 233 -7.87 -6.03 -19.38
N SER A 234 -6.74 -6.53 -18.88
CA SER A 234 -6.20 -6.11 -17.60
C SER A 234 -4.88 -5.35 -17.75
N VAL A 235 -4.70 -4.35 -16.89
CA VAL A 235 -3.39 -3.82 -16.50
C VAL A 235 -3.09 -4.35 -15.11
N ILE A 236 -1.96 -5.04 -14.97
CA ILE A 236 -1.49 -5.61 -13.71
C ILE A 236 -0.21 -4.90 -13.31
N ILE A 237 -0.24 -4.23 -12.17
CA ILE A 237 0.92 -3.58 -11.56
C ILE A 237 1.31 -4.38 -10.33
N VAL A 238 2.57 -4.83 -10.26
CA VAL A 238 3.16 -5.44 -9.07
C VAL A 238 4.32 -4.60 -8.59
N THR A 239 4.31 -4.20 -7.33
CA THR A 239 5.36 -3.37 -6.72
C THR A 239 5.56 -3.73 -5.25
N ALA A 240 6.53 -3.11 -4.59
CA ALA A 240 6.63 -3.08 -3.14
C ALA A 240 6.41 -1.65 -2.61
N ASP A 241 6.11 -1.55 -1.33
CA ASP A 241 6.06 -0.29 -0.57
C ASP A 241 7.46 0.11 -0.05
N HIS A 242 8.28 -0.86 0.32
CA HIS A 242 9.67 -0.72 0.70
C HIS A 242 10.43 -2.04 0.56
N GLY A 243 11.75 -2.00 0.74
CA GLY A 243 12.59 -3.16 0.97
C GLY A 243 12.92 -3.34 2.45
N GLY A 244 14.14 -3.78 2.76
CA GLY A 244 14.59 -3.91 4.15
C GLY A 244 15.99 -4.51 4.30
N HIS A 245 16.54 -4.36 5.51
CA HIS A 245 17.86 -4.88 5.85
C HIS A 245 17.92 -5.42 7.27
N GLY A 246 18.70 -6.48 7.47
CA GLY A 246 18.68 -7.20 8.75
C GLY A 246 17.25 -7.65 9.04
N ARG A 247 16.62 -7.07 10.06
CA ARG A 247 15.23 -7.34 10.46
C ARG A 247 14.40 -6.05 10.60
N ILE A 248 14.86 -4.97 9.99
CA ILE A 248 14.25 -3.66 10.07
C ILE A 248 14.09 -3.07 8.66
N HIS A 249 13.27 -2.03 8.60
CA HIS A 249 13.15 -1.12 7.47
C HIS A 249 12.74 0.26 8.01
N GLY A 250 12.60 1.25 7.13
CA GLY A 250 12.16 2.61 7.49
C GLY A 250 13.26 3.66 7.46
N THR A 251 14.42 3.31 6.92
CA THR A 251 15.60 4.17 6.81
C THR A 251 15.81 4.68 5.38
N ASP A 252 16.86 5.48 5.17
CA ASP A 252 17.33 5.89 3.84
C ASP A 252 18.34 4.89 3.23
N ASP A 253 18.52 3.72 3.85
CA ASP A 253 19.35 2.66 3.29
C ASP A 253 18.83 2.26 1.89
N PRO A 254 19.69 2.16 0.86
CA PRO A 254 19.28 1.77 -0.48
C PRO A 254 18.46 0.47 -0.54
N ARG A 255 18.68 -0.45 0.41
CA ARG A 255 17.95 -1.72 0.52
C ARG A 255 16.53 -1.55 1.05
N ASP A 256 16.23 -0.44 1.73
CA ASP A 256 14.90 -0.10 2.24
C ASP A 256 14.11 0.70 1.19
N ILE A 257 14.79 1.56 0.43
CA ILE A 257 14.12 2.50 -0.49
C ILE A 257 13.98 2.00 -1.92
N THR A 258 14.78 1.02 -2.35
CA THR A 258 14.71 0.45 -3.70
C THR A 258 13.69 -0.69 -3.75
N ILE A 259 12.70 -0.55 -4.62
CA ILE A 259 11.56 -1.46 -4.79
C ILE A 259 11.49 -1.95 -6.23
N PRO A 260 10.98 -3.18 -6.50
CA PRO A 260 10.63 -3.58 -7.85
C PRO A 260 9.37 -2.85 -8.27
N TRP A 261 9.26 -2.55 -9.56
CA TRP A 261 8.02 -2.05 -10.16
C TRP A 261 7.81 -2.77 -11.48
N ILE A 262 6.73 -3.52 -11.63
CA ILE A 262 6.40 -4.32 -12.80
C ILE A 262 4.99 -3.93 -13.26
N LEU A 263 4.82 -3.70 -14.56
CA LEU A 263 3.53 -3.49 -15.19
C LEU A 263 3.39 -4.47 -16.36
N TRP A 264 2.29 -5.21 -16.38
CA TRP A 264 1.89 -6.08 -17.47
C TRP A 264 0.55 -5.63 -18.04
N THR A 265 0.42 -5.73 -19.36
CA THR A 265 -0.83 -5.56 -20.10
C THR A 265 -0.74 -6.43 -21.36
N PRO A 266 -1.86 -6.97 -21.88
CA PRO A 266 -1.86 -7.79 -23.10
C PRO A 266 -1.27 -7.10 -24.34
N ASP A 267 -1.13 -5.77 -24.30
CA ASP A 267 -0.58 -4.97 -25.39
C ASP A 267 0.96 -4.93 -25.43
N ILE A 268 1.63 -5.59 -24.46
CA ILE A 268 3.08 -5.71 -24.43
C ILE A 268 3.46 -7.16 -24.71
N GLU A 269 4.08 -7.40 -25.85
CA GLU A 269 4.53 -8.74 -26.25
C GLU A 269 5.94 -9.07 -25.76
N ILE A 270 6.83 -8.07 -25.68
CA ILE A 270 8.24 -8.23 -25.31
C ILE A 270 8.53 -7.33 -24.12
N GLY A 271 9.00 -7.95 -23.04
CA GLY A 271 9.36 -7.26 -21.81
C GLY A 271 10.52 -6.28 -22.02
N ARG A 272 10.44 -5.13 -21.35
CA ARG A 272 11.49 -4.10 -21.40
C ARG A 272 11.70 -3.46 -20.04
N GLU A 273 12.97 -3.18 -19.72
CA GLU A 273 13.30 -2.33 -18.59
C GLU A 273 13.03 -0.87 -18.92
N LEU A 274 12.39 -0.16 -18.00
CA LEU A 274 12.14 1.27 -18.07
C LEU A 274 13.44 2.02 -17.80
N THR A 275 13.80 2.91 -18.71
CA THR A 275 15.00 3.76 -18.57
C THR A 275 14.74 5.01 -17.75
N GLN A 276 13.47 5.39 -17.59
CA GLN A 276 13.10 6.55 -16.78
C GLN A 276 13.03 6.18 -15.30
N PRO A 277 13.46 7.07 -14.39
CA PRO A 277 13.30 6.85 -12.95
C PRO A 277 11.83 6.68 -12.58
N ILE A 278 11.52 5.65 -11.80
CA ILE A 278 10.17 5.40 -11.26
C ILE A 278 10.16 5.70 -9.77
N ARG A 279 9.16 6.45 -9.33
CA ARG A 279 8.81 6.68 -7.93
C ARG A 279 7.54 5.91 -7.58
N ILE A 280 7.41 5.49 -6.33
CA ILE A 280 6.21 4.75 -5.89
C ILE A 280 4.90 5.51 -6.19
N TYR A 281 4.90 6.84 -6.08
CA TYR A 281 3.75 7.69 -6.36
C TYR A 281 3.42 7.84 -7.86
N ASP A 282 4.29 7.43 -8.78
CA ASP A 282 3.99 7.36 -10.23
C ASP A 282 2.94 6.28 -10.52
N THR A 283 2.83 5.28 -9.64
CA THR A 283 1.81 4.23 -9.71
C THR A 283 0.41 4.81 -9.71
N ALA A 284 0.14 5.82 -8.88
CA ALA A 284 -1.18 6.45 -8.80
C ALA A 284 -1.60 7.03 -10.15
N ALA A 285 -0.71 7.82 -10.77
CA ALA A 285 -0.96 8.48 -12.03
C ALA A 285 -1.07 7.45 -13.18
N THR A 286 -0.26 6.39 -13.14
CA THR A 286 -0.33 5.27 -14.10
C THR A 286 -1.67 4.52 -14.01
N VAL A 287 -2.19 4.30 -12.81
CA VAL A 287 -3.52 3.69 -12.60
C VAL A 287 -4.63 4.58 -13.17
N LEU A 288 -4.60 5.89 -12.89
CA LEU A 288 -5.59 6.80 -13.44
C LEU A 288 -5.55 6.84 -14.97
N ALA A 289 -4.35 6.87 -15.56
CA ALA A 289 -4.18 6.77 -17.00
C ALA A 289 -4.78 5.47 -17.56
N ALA A 290 -4.54 4.32 -16.92
CA ALA A 290 -5.11 3.02 -17.32
C ALA A 290 -6.65 2.99 -17.26
N LEU A 291 -7.24 3.74 -16.34
CA LEU A 291 -8.70 3.87 -16.21
C LEU A 291 -9.30 4.98 -17.11
N SER A 292 -8.51 5.60 -18.00
CA SER A 292 -8.92 6.79 -18.78
C SER A 292 -9.42 7.95 -17.89
N LEU A 293 -8.93 8.01 -16.65
CA LEU A 293 -9.30 9.02 -15.68
C LEU A 293 -8.35 10.20 -15.72
N GLY A 294 -8.89 11.32 -15.27
CA GLY A 294 -8.11 12.53 -15.19
C GLY A 294 -7.09 12.47 -14.04
N ILE A 295 -5.87 12.94 -14.29
CA ILE A 295 -4.83 13.04 -13.26
C ILE A 295 -4.90 14.43 -12.61
N PRO A 296 -4.99 14.52 -11.26
CA PRO A 296 -4.95 15.80 -10.57
C PRO A 296 -3.65 16.58 -10.87
N PRO A 297 -3.74 17.87 -11.20
CA PRO A 297 -2.57 18.64 -11.65
C PRO A 297 -1.56 18.96 -10.54
N ASP A 298 -1.94 18.78 -9.28
CA ASP A 298 -1.10 18.92 -8.09
C ASP A 298 -0.39 17.62 -7.68
N TRP A 299 -0.69 16.50 -8.34
CA TRP A 299 0.06 15.27 -8.16
C TRP A 299 1.47 15.41 -8.72
N LEU A 300 2.44 14.87 -7.98
CA LEU A 300 3.83 14.80 -8.43
C LEU A 300 4.09 13.54 -9.25
N GLY A 301 3.31 12.48 -9.02
CA GLY A 301 3.37 11.26 -9.79
C GLY A 301 3.03 11.47 -11.26
N VAL A 302 3.84 10.89 -12.13
CA VAL A 302 3.64 10.92 -13.58
C VAL A 302 3.29 9.54 -14.09
N PRO A 303 2.39 9.41 -15.08
CA PRO A 303 2.09 8.10 -15.64
C PRO A 303 3.29 7.56 -16.42
N VAL A 304 3.47 6.24 -16.34
CA VAL A 304 4.36 5.50 -17.24
C VAL A 304 3.67 5.36 -18.61
N TRP A 305 3.77 6.40 -19.43
CA TRP A 305 3.08 6.48 -20.72
C TRP A 305 3.54 5.43 -21.74
N GLU A 306 4.73 4.86 -21.57
CA GLU A 306 5.22 3.75 -22.38
C GLU A 306 4.33 2.52 -22.30
N ALA A 307 3.52 2.39 -21.25
CA ALA A 307 2.51 1.34 -21.12
C ALA A 307 1.28 1.59 -22.02
N PHE A 308 1.09 2.83 -22.47
CA PHE A 308 -0.12 3.29 -23.16
C PHE A 308 0.24 4.13 -24.41
N PRO A 309 0.90 3.55 -25.44
CA PRO A 309 1.36 4.29 -26.62
C PRO A 309 0.23 4.94 -27.43
N GLU A 310 -1.01 4.46 -27.29
CA GLU A 310 -2.21 5.02 -27.93
C GLU A 310 -2.90 6.11 -27.10
N ALA A 311 -2.39 6.43 -25.89
CA ALA A 311 -3.01 7.41 -25.00
C ALA A 311 -3.09 8.79 -25.66
N THR A 312 -4.32 9.30 -25.82
CA THR A 312 -4.56 10.62 -26.41
C THR A 312 -5.13 11.58 -25.36
N LEU A 313 -4.48 12.74 -25.18
CA LEU A 313 -4.97 13.83 -24.35
C LEU A 313 -6.31 14.35 -24.87
N GLN A 314 -7.35 14.34 -24.04
CA GLN A 314 -8.56 15.07 -24.32
C GLN A 314 -8.42 16.52 -23.82
N ARG A 315 -8.69 17.49 -24.69
CA ARG A 315 -8.93 18.87 -24.25
C ARG A 315 -10.38 18.97 -23.83
N GLU A 316 -10.64 19.49 -22.63
CA GLU A 316 -11.99 19.91 -22.23
C GLU A 316 -12.58 20.78 -23.36
N ARG A 317 -13.74 20.39 -23.90
CA ARG A 317 -14.47 21.26 -24.80
C ARG A 317 -14.92 22.49 -23.99
N PRO A 318 -14.73 23.72 -24.52
CA PRO A 318 -15.08 24.95 -23.82
C PRO A 318 -16.58 25.04 -23.50
#